data_AF-A0A1W1C211-F1
#
_entry.id   AF-A0A1W1C211-F1
#
_cell.length_a   1.000
_cell.length_b   1.000
_cell.length_c   1.000
_cell.angle_alpha   90.00
_cell.angle_beta   90.00
_cell.angle_gamma   90.00
#
_symmetry.space_group_name_H-M   'P 1'
#
loop_
_entity.id
_entity.type
_entity.pdbx_description
1 polymer ?
#
loop_
_entity_poly.entity_id
_entity_poly.type
_entity_poly.pdbx_seq_one_letter_code
_entity_poly.pdbx_strand_id
1 'polypeptide(L)'
;MEISTSTWMMIAFVVGMVLSIWKMYPFLVNRTLEDDDTGEDAHEYLLNIMHKVLQDENQTPTVKELHEKMINHKDFDKEKFWRFNLNKLNQLLNRHYAEHSHLESIEDIHKEVKKN
;
A
#
# COMPACT_ATOMS: atom_id res chain seq x y z
N MET A 1 58.88 -6.32 -15.25
CA MET A 1 58.85 -6.11 -13.78
C MET A 1 58.19 -7.33 -13.18
N GLU A 2 58.91 -8.07 -12.34
CA GLU A 2 58.32 -9.17 -11.58
C GLU A 2 57.34 -8.57 -10.57
N ILE A 3 56.06 -8.93 -10.69
CA ILE A 3 55.04 -8.46 -9.78
C ILE A 3 55.24 -9.21 -8.46
N SER A 4 55.65 -8.47 -7.43
CA SER A 4 55.85 -9.03 -6.10
C SER A 4 54.55 -9.61 -5.51
N THR A 5 54.66 -10.56 -4.59
CA THR A 5 53.51 -11.13 -3.88
C THR A 5 52.70 -10.04 -3.13
N SER A 6 53.36 -8.99 -2.65
CA SER A 6 52.70 -7.84 -2.02
C SER A 6 51.81 -7.09 -3.00
N THR A 7 52.27 -6.90 -4.24
CA THR A 7 51.48 -6.29 -5.31
C THR A 7 50.25 -7.15 -5.65
N TRP A 8 50.39 -8.48 -5.67
CA TRP A 8 49.25 -9.39 -5.87
C TRP A 8 48.21 -9.33 -4.75
N MET A 9 48.64 -9.26 -3.49
CA MET A 9 47.73 -9.10 -2.34
C MET A 9 46.97 -7.76 -2.41
N MET A 10 47.66 -6.68 -2.78
CA MET A 10 47.04 -5.37 -2.96
C MET A 10 45.97 -5.40 -4.07
N ILE A 11 46.27 -6.04 -5.21
CA ILE A 11 45.31 -6.20 -6.31
C ILE A 11 44.09 -7.01 -5.85
N ALA A 12 44.30 -8.14 -5.17
CA ALA A 12 43.21 -8.97 -4.67
C ALA A 12 42.31 -8.22 -3.67
N PHE A 13 42.90 -7.41 -2.79
CA PHE A 13 42.17 -6.56 -1.85
C PHE A 13 41.31 -5.52 -2.57
N VAL A 14 41.89 -4.78 -3.53
CA VAL A 14 41.16 -3.75 -4.29
C VAL A 14 40.01 -4.37 -5.09
N VAL A 15 40.26 -5.51 -5.74
CA VAL A 15 39.22 -6.24 -6.49
C VAL A 15 38.10 -6.70 -5.56
N GLY A 16 38.44 -7.30 -4.42
CA GLY A 16 37.45 -7.74 -3.42
C GLY A 16 36.60 -6.59 -2.88
N MET A 17 37.22 -5.43 -2.65
CA MET A 17 36.55 -4.21 -2.20
C MET A 17 35.60 -3.65 -3.26
N VAL A 18 36.01 -3.58 -4.53
CA VAL A 18 35.14 -3.10 -5.60
C VAL A 18 33.94 -4.04 -5.79
N LEU A 19 34.16 -5.35 -5.76
CA LEU A 19 33.08 -6.34 -5.86
C LEU A 19 32.11 -6.28 -4.68
N SER A 20 32.60 -6.05 -3.46
CA SER A 20 31.73 -5.93 -2.28
C SER A 20 30.86 -4.68 -2.36
N ILE A 21 31.44 -3.53 -2.76
CA ILE A 21 30.69 -2.28 -2.96
C ILE A 21 29.66 -2.47 -4.08
N TRP A 22 30.04 -3.06 -5.21
CA TRP A 22 29.10 -3.33 -6.31
C TRP A 22 27.94 -4.23 -5.88
N LYS A 23 28.21 -5.25 -5.07
CA LYS A 23 27.19 -6.15 -4.52
C LYS A 23 26.28 -5.48 -3.49
N MET A 24 26.81 -4.56 -2.67
CA MET A 24 26.03 -3.81 -1.69
C MET A 24 25.30 -2.61 -2.27
N TYR A 25 25.74 -2.08 -3.42
CA TYR A 25 25.11 -0.95 -4.11
C TYR A 25 23.59 -1.07 -4.25
N PRO A 26 22.99 -2.20 -4.70
CA PRO A 26 21.54 -2.34 -4.78
C PRO A 26 20.82 -2.28 -3.43
N PHE A 27 21.49 -2.60 -2.32
CA PHE A 27 20.94 -2.45 -0.96
C PHE A 27 21.06 -1.03 -0.41
N LEU A 28 22.09 -0.29 -0.84
CA LEU A 28 22.32 1.11 -0.45
C LEU A 28 21.45 2.08 -1.24
N VAL A 29 21.09 1.73 -2.49
CA VAL A 29 20.03 2.41 -3.20
C VAL A 29 18.75 2.10 -2.45
N ASN A 30 18.37 3.05 -1.60
CA ASN A 30 17.15 3.04 -0.82
C ASN A 30 15.97 3.22 -1.80
N ARG A 31 15.73 2.21 -2.65
CA ARG A 31 14.46 2.09 -3.35
C ARG A 31 13.47 1.84 -2.24
N THR A 32 12.61 2.82 -2.00
CA THR A 32 11.36 2.55 -1.31
C THR A 32 10.81 1.30 -1.97
N LEU A 33 10.49 0.28 -1.17
CA LEU A 33 9.62 -0.78 -1.65
C LEU A 33 8.46 -0.07 -2.34
N GLU A 34 8.10 -0.52 -3.53
CA GLU A 34 6.91 -0.05 -4.22
C GLU A 34 5.75 -0.49 -3.32
N ASP A 35 5.48 0.28 -2.27
CA ASP A 35 4.43 0.06 -1.30
C ASP A 35 3.15 0.53 -1.99
N ASP A 36 2.74 -0.32 -2.93
CA ASP A 36 1.79 -0.07 -4.04
C ASP A 36 0.34 0.20 -3.59
N ASP A 37 0.13 0.40 -2.28
CA ASP A 37 -1.16 0.61 -1.64
C ASP A 37 -1.21 1.91 -0.80
N THR A 38 -0.22 2.80 -0.88
CA THR A 38 -0.10 3.98 0.02
C THR A 38 -0.05 5.35 -0.67
N GLY A 39 -0.51 5.45 -1.92
CA GLY A 39 -0.74 6.74 -2.59
C GLY A 39 -2.09 7.38 -2.26
N GLU A 40 -2.23 8.69 -2.45
CA GLU A 40 -3.54 9.37 -2.41
C GLU A 40 -4.52 8.76 -3.41
N ASP A 41 -4.04 8.40 -4.60
CA ASP A 41 -4.80 7.69 -5.63
C ASP A 41 -5.39 6.36 -5.15
N ALA A 42 -4.64 5.63 -4.31
CA ALA A 42 -5.08 4.36 -3.75
C ALA A 42 -6.19 4.55 -2.70
N HIS A 43 -6.10 5.63 -1.92
CA HIS A 43 -7.12 5.98 -0.95
C HIS A 43 -8.44 6.36 -1.63
N GLU A 44 -8.40 7.29 -2.59
CA GLU A 44 -9.60 7.71 -3.33
C GLU A 44 -10.26 6.54 -4.07
N TYR A 45 -9.45 5.66 -4.67
CA TYR A 45 -9.96 4.49 -5.36
C TYR A 45 -10.74 3.56 -4.43
N LEU A 46 -10.17 3.20 -3.28
CA LEU A 46 -10.84 2.36 -2.29
C LEU A 46 -12.08 3.04 -1.71
N LEU A 47 -12.04 4.37 -1.54
CA LEU A 47 -13.15 5.16 -1.04
C LEU A 47 -14.32 5.19 -2.04
N ASN A 48 -14.03 5.31 -3.34
CA ASN A 48 -15.03 5.23 -4.39
C ASN A 48 -15.71 3.84 -4.44
N ILE A 49 -14.93 2.75 -4.30
CA ILE A 49 -15.50 1.40 -4.21
C ILE A 49 -16.38 1.28 -2.96
N MET A 50 -15.92 1.78 -1.81
CA MET A 50 -16.71 1.78 -0.58
C MET A 50 -18.05 2.51 -0.78
N HIS A 51 -18.05 3.69 -1.41
CA HIS A 51 -19.27 4.43 -1.71
C HIS A 51 -20.20 3.67 -2.66
N LYS A 52 -19.68 3.07 -3.74
CA LYS A 52 -20.48 2.24 -4.65
C LYS A 52 -21.13 1.06 -3.93
N VAL A 53 -20.36 0.35 -3.11
CA VAL A 53 -20.89 -0.77 -2.30
C VAL A 53 -21.97 -0.29 -1.34
N LEU A 54 -21.78 0.86 -0.68
CA LEU A 54 -22.80 1.42 0.22
C LEU A 54 -24.03 1.95 -0.52
N GLN A 55 -23.88 2.43 -1.75
CA GLN A 55 -24.99 2.91 -2.58
C GLN A 55 -25.90 1.76 -3.03
N ASP A 56 -25.31 0.62 -3.38
CA ASP A 56 -26.05 -0.58 -3.82
C ASP A 56 -26.78 -1.27 -2.65
N GLU A 57 -26.43 -0.95 -1.40
CA GLU A 57 -26.97 -1.60 -0.22
C GLU A 57 -28.18 -0.88 0.38
N ASN A 58 -29.21 -1.64 0.77
CA ASN A 58 -30.40 -1.07 1.40
C ASN A 58 -30.22 -0.82 2.89
N GLN A 59 -29.37 -1.60 3.56
CA GLN A 59 -29.10 -1.52 5.00
C GLN A 59 -27.62 -1.26 5.24
N THR A 60 -27.29 -0.60 6.35
CA THR A 60 -25.89 -0.33 6.70
C THR A 60 -25.18 -1.63 7.01
N PRO A 61 -24.16 -2.03 6.23
CA PRO A 61 -23.40 -3.24 6.51
C PRO A 61 -22.47 -3.03 7.71
N THR A 62 -22.18 -4.11 8.42
CA THR A 62 -21.12 -4.16 9.42
C THR A 62 -19.76 -4.00 8.74
N VAL A 63 -18.72 -3.53 9.46
CA VAL A 63 -17.34 -3.42 8.93
C VAL A 63 -16.87 -4.69 8.19
N LYS A 64 -17.19 -5.88 8.73
CA LYS A 64 -16.82 -7.17 8.12
C LYS A 64 -17.57 -7.41 6.82
N GLU A 65 -18.85 -7.13 6.79
CA GLU A 65 -19.70 -7.29 5.60
C GLU A 65 -19.29 -6.29 4.51
N LEU A 66 -18.99 -5.05 4.89
CA LEU A 66 -18.48 -4.03 3.99
C LEU A 66 -17.16 -4.49 3.34
N HIS A 67 -16.24 -5.01 4.14
CA HIS A 67 -14.97 -5.54 3.63
C HIS A 67 -15.16 -6.69 2.63
N GLU A 68 -16.01 -7.67 2.98
CA GLU A 68 -16.32 -8.78 2.07
C GLU A 68 -16.96 -8.30 0.77
N LYS A 69 -17.88 -7.34 0.86
CA LYS A 69 -18.53 -6.76 -0.32
C LYS A 69 -17.57 -5.96 -1.19
N MET A 70 -16.66 -5.19 -0.58
CA MET A 70 -15.62 -4.46 -1.31
C MET A 70 -14.69 -5.38 -2.08
N ILE A 71 -14.18 -6.45 -1.46
CA ILE A 71 -13.27 -7.41 -2.14
C ILE A 71 -13.97 -8.17 -3.26
N ASN A 72 -15.27 -8.41 -3.13
CA ASN A 72 -16.08 -9.10 -4.13
C ASN A 72 -16.70 -8.14 -5.16
N HIS A 73 -16.50 -6.83 -5.02
CA HIS A 73 -17.05 -5.84 -5.93
C HIS A 73 -16.36 -5.96 -7.29
N LYS A 74 -17.14 -5.84 -8.38
CA LYS A 74 -16.65 -5.97 -9.77
C LYS A 74 -15.52 -5.00 -10.11
N ASP A 75 -15.54 -3.81 -9.50
CA ASP A 75 -14.58 -2.75 -9.77
C ASP A 75 -13.34 -2.85 -8.87
N PHE A 76 -13.23 -3.87 -7.99
CA PHE A 76 -12.10 -4.02 -7.07
C PHE A 76 -10.92 -4.73 -7.73
N ASP A 77 -9.80 -4.02 -7.83
CA ASP A 77 -8.54 -4.55 -8.36
C ASP A 77 -7.82 -5.40 -7.30
N LYS A 78 -8.01 -6.72 -7.40
CA LYS A 78 -7.37 -7.71 -6.51
C LYS A 78 -5.86 -7.83 -6.69
N GLU A 79 -5.35 -7.51 -7.88
CA GLU A 79 -3.91 -7.61 -8.15
C GLU A 79 -3.18 -6.46 -7.48
N LYS A 80 -3.73 -5.24 -7.62
CA LYS A 80 -3.21 -4.04 -6.95
C LYS A 80 -3.36 -4.13 -5.43
N PHE A 81 -4.56 -4.41 -4.94
CA PHE A 81 -4.90 -4.36 -3.51
C PHE A 81 -4.87 -5.73 -2.82
N TRP A 82 -3.92 -6.60 -3.18
CA TRP A 82 -3.87 -7.97 -2.64
C TRP A 82 -3.68 -8.05 -1.12
N ARG A 83 -3.15 -6.98 -0.49
CA ARG A 83 -2.97 -6.87 0.97
C ARG A 83 -4.17 -6.25 1.69
N PHE A 84 -5.24 -5.89 0.98
CA PHE A 84 -6.41 -5.27 1.58
C PHE A 84 -7.05 -6.22 2.59
N ASN A 85 -7.15 -5.76 3.84
CA ASN A 85 -7.67 -6.52 4.97
C ASN A 85 -8.53 -5.61 5.86
N LEU A 86 -9.17 -6.18 6.88
CA LEU A 86 -10.02 -5.43 7.81
C LEU A 86 -9.30 -4.25 8.49
N ASN A 87 -8.00 -4.37 8.78
CA ASN A 87 -7.25 -3.28 9.38
C ASN A 87 -7.03 -2.14 8.39
N LYS A 88 -6.78 -2.45 7.12
CA LYS A 88 -6.69 -1.46 6.04
C LYS A 88 -8.04 -0.76 5.81
N LEU A 89 -9.15 -1.49 5.87
CA LEU A 89 -10.47 -0.87 5.83
C LEU A 89 -10.71 0.06 7.02
N ASN A 90 -10.35 -0.35 8.25
CA ASN A 90 -10.46 0.53 9.42
C ASN A 90 -9.59 1.78 9.29
N GLN A 91 -8.39 1.66 8.71
CA GLN A 91 -7.54 2.82 8.40
C GLN A 91 -8.19 3.74 7.37
N LEU A 92 -8.79 3.18 6.32
CA LEU A 92 -9.55 3.93 5.32
C LEU A 92 -10.67 4.74 5.96
N LEU A 93 -11.48 4.08 6.81
CA LEU A 93 -12.60 4.71 7.52
C LEU A 93 -12.13 5.80 8.47
N ASN A 94 -11.12 5.51 9.30
CA ASN A 94 -10.58 6.48 10.25
C ASN A 94 -10.02 7.72 9.54
N ARG A 95 -9.36 7.55 8.39
CA ARG A 95 -8.89 8.66 7.58
C ARG A 95 -10.08 9.47 7.05
N HIS A 96 -11.11 8.81 6.54
CA HIS A 96 -12.30 9.48 6.03
C HIS A 96 -13.04 10.28 7.11
N TYR A 97 -13.19 9.73 8.32
CA TYR A 97 -13.76 10.42 9.48
C TYR A 97 -12.91 11.62 9.93
N ALA A 98 -11.58 11.51 9.84
CA ALA A 98 -10.70 12.62 10.16
C ALA A 98 -10.82 13.77 9.15
N GLU A 99 -11.06 13.47 7.88
CA GLU A 99 -11.26 14.46 6.81
C GLU A 99 -12.67 15.07 6.83
N HIS A 100 -13.66 14.34 7.36
CA HIS A 100 -15.08 14.73 7.38
C HIS A 100 -15.61 14.69 8.82
N SER A 101 -15.50 15.81 9.53
CA SER A 101 -15.87 15.93 10.95
C SER A 101 -17.35 15.65 11.27
N HIS A 102 -18.21 15.53 10.25
CA HIS A 102 -19.63 15.16 10.40
C HIS A 102 -19.89 13.65 10.30
N LEU A 103 -18.87 12.85 9.99
CA LEU A 103 -18.96 11.40 9.83
C LEU A 103 -18.27 10.73 11.01
N GLU A 104 -19.05 10.11 11.90
CA GLU A 104 -18.52 9.37 13.05
C GLU A 104 -18.73 7.85 12.90
N SER A 105 -19.54 7.44 11.93
CA SER A 105 -19.91 6.05 11.72
C SER A 105 -20.17 5.68 10.26
N ILE A 106 -20.14 4.37 9.95
CA ILE A 106 -20.50 3.83 8.64
C ILE A 106 -21.95 4.18 8.29
N GLU A 107 -22.83 4.30 9.28
CA GLU A 107 -24.21 4.74 9.06
C GLU A 107 -24.29 6.16 8.52
N ASP A 108 -23.41 7.05 8.95
CA ASP A 108 -23.40 8.44 8.50
C ASP A 108 -22.90 8.53 7.06
N ILE A 109 -21.84 7.78 6.72
CA ILE A 109 -21.37 7.63 5.34
C ILE A 109 -22.50 7.08 4.46
N HIS A 110 -23.18 6.01 4.90
CA HIS A 110 -24.24 5.39 4.13
C HIS A 110 -25.45 6.32 3.92
N LYS A 111 -25.81 7.13 4.93
CA LYS A 111 -26.86 8.16 4.78
C LYS A 111 -26.44 9.28 3.83
N GLU A 112 -25.17 9.68 3.84
CA GLU A 112 -24.65 10.72 2.94
C GLU A 112 -24.62 10.25 1.49
N VAL A 113 -24.11 9.03 1.25
CA VAL A 113 -24.07 8.40 -0.08
C VAL A 113 -25.48 8.23 -0.66
N LYS A 114 -26.51 7.95 0.18
CA LYS A 114 -27.91 7.84 -0.28
C LYS A 114 -28.63 9.17 -0.48
N LYS A 115 -28.12 10.26 0.09
CA LYS A 115 -28.69 11.60 -0.08
C LYS A 115 -28.21 12.28 -1.36
N ASN A 116 -27.04 11.88 -1.86
CA ASN A 116 -26.46 12.30 -3.14
C ASN A 116 -26.89 11.36 -4.28
#